data_AF-A0A1I6RKK1-F1
#
_entry.id   AF-A0A1I6RKK1-F1
#
_cell.length_a   1.000
_cell.length_b   1.000
_cell.length_c   1.000
_cell.angle_alpha   90.00
_cell.angle_beta   90.00
_cell.angle_gamma   90.00
#
_symmetry.space_group_name_H-M   'P 1'
#
loop_
_entity.id
_entity.type
_entity.pdbx_description
1 polymer ?
#
loop_
_entity_poly.entity_id
_entity_poly.type
_entity_poly.pdbx_seq_one_letter_code
_entity_poly.pdbx_strand_id
1 'polypeptide(L)'
;MHEPAMGDAAIRPAEFWDTVGGLVTAKVEPVIGRADKQRGPVIDYLRDLEALARRQCSSRETVQIIASGRRLLGDRSEIGPSDGPFTRA
;
A
#
# COMPACT_ATOMS: atom_id res chain seq x y z
N MET A 1 0.89 20.52 -35.56
CA MET A 1 1.94 20.17 -34.59
C MET A 1 1.41 20.62 -33.24
N HIS A 2 0.85 19.69 -32.46
CA HIS A 2 0.37 19.97 -31.11
C HIS A 2 1.40 19.34 -30.17
N GLU A 3 2.19 20.19 -29.52
CA GLU A 3 3.20 19.77 -28.54
C GLU A 3 2.49 19.11 -27.34
N PRO A 4 2.94 17.95 -26.84
CA PRO A 4 2.40 17.37 -25.63
C PRO A 4 2.98 18.11 -24.43
N ALA A 5 2.15 18.88 -23.72
CA ALA A 5 2.50 19.36 -22.41
C ALA A 5 2.51 18.17 -21.43
N MET A 6 3.67 17.51 -21.30
CA MET A 6 4.02 16.72 -20.11
C MET A 6 4.15 17.69 -18.94
N GLY A 7 3.01 18.15 -18.43
CA GLY A 7 2.93 18.72 -17.10
C GLY A 7 2.99 17.58 -16.12
N ASP A 8 4.00 17.60 -15.27
CA ASP A 8 4.13 16.79 -14.06
C ASP A 8 2.89 17.04 -13.20
N ALA A 9 1.81 16.30 -13.50
CA ALA A 9 0.53 16.45 -12.83
C ALA A 9 0.76 15.94 -11.41
N ALA A 10 0.97 16.87 -10.48
CA ALA A 10 1.04 16.58 -9.06
C ALA A 10 -0.23 15.80 -8.68
N ILE A 11 -0.11 14.48 -8.62
CA ILE A 11 -1.23 13.58 -8.31
C ILE A 11 -1.73 14.00 -6.94
N ARG A 12 -3.02 14.36 -6.86
CA ARG A 12 -3.60 14.72 -5.58
C ARG A 12 -3.52 13.50 -4.65
N PRO A 13 -3.20 13.66 -3.36
CA PRO A 13 -3.05 12.52 -2.46
C PRO A 13 -4.23 11.53 -2.48
N ALA A 14 -5.46 12.01 -2.70
CA ALA A 14 -6.64 11.16 -2.85
C ALA A 14 -6.57 10.26 -4.11
N GLU A 15 -6.27 10.85 -5.27
CA GLU A 15 -6.15 10.12 -6.55
C GLU A 15 -5.02 9.09 -6.51
N PHE A 16 -3.96 9.37 -5.76
CA PHE A 16 -2.91 8.37 -5.50
C PHE A 16 -3.47 7.14 -4.78
N TRP A 17 -4.20 7.33 -3.68
CA TRP A 17 -4.74 6.22 -2.88
C TRP A 17 -5.74 5.34 -3.64
N ASP A 18 -6.44 5.88 -4.62
CA ASP A 18 -7.36 5.12 -5.49
C ASP A 18 -6.61 4.09 -6.36
N THR A 19 -5.35 4.38 -6.72
CA THR A 19 -4.52 3.46 -7.53
C THR A 19 -3.82 2.37 -6.71
N VAL A 20 -3.75 2.55 -5.38
CA VAL A 20 -2.93 1.70 -4.51
C VAL A 20 -3.40 0.25 -4.51
N GLY A 21 -4.69 -0.02 -4.68
CA GLY A 21 -5.19 -1.39 -4.78
C GLY A 21 -4.53 -2.16 -5.94
N GLY A 22 -4.49 -1.56 -7.13
CA GLY A 22 -3.83 -2.17 -8.30
C GLY A 22 -2.32 -2.32 -8.10
N LEU A 23 -1.68 -1.32 -7.48
CA LEU A 23 -0.25 -1.37 -7.17
C LEU A 23 0.11 -2.51 -6.21
N VAL A 24 -0.67 -2.69 -5.13
CA VAL A 24 -0.48 -3.78 -4.16
C VAL A 24 -0.60 -5.12 -4.87
N THR A 25 -1.64 -5.34 -5.68
CA THR A 25 -1.82 -6.58 -6.45
C THR A 25 -0.61 -6.85 -7.35
N ALA A 26 -0.18 -5.86 -8.15
CA ALA A 26 0.94 -6.02 -9.07
C ALA A 26 2.28 -6.32 -8.37
N LYS A 27 2.48 -5.85 -7.13
CA LYS A 27 3.66 -6.15 -6.32
C LYS A 27 3.59 -7.51 -5.66
N VAL A 28 2.41 -7.91 -5.18
CA VAL A 28 2.20 -9.12 -4.37
C VAL A 28 2.11 -10.37 -5.24
N GLU A 29 1.29 -10.37 -6.30
CA GLU A 29 1.02 -11.55 -7.12
C GLU A 29 2.28 -12.30 -7.59
N PRO A 30 3.33 -11.64 -8.11
CA PRO A 30 4.51 -12.35 -8.63
C PRO A 30 5.32 -13.10 -7.55
N VAL A 31 5.19 -12.68 -6.29
CA VAL A 31 5.98 -13.19 -5.17
C VAL A 31 5.19 -14.09 -4.20
N ILE A 32 3.91 -14.34 -4.46
CA ILE A 32 3.13 -15.33 -3.69
C ILE A 32 3.78 -16.72 -3.82
N GLY A 33 3.89 -17.42 -2.68
CA GLY A 33 4.47 -18.77 -2.62
C GLY A 33 5.99 -18.83 -2.90
N ARG A 34 6.65 -17.69 -3.09
CA ARG A 34 8.10 -17.63 -3.30
C ARG A 34 8.88 -17.68 -1.98
N ALA A 35 10.18 -17.92 -2.09
CA ALA A 35 11.08 -17.97 -0.93
C ALA A 35 11.19 -16.61 -0.22
N ASP A 36 11.54 -16.62 1.06
CA ASP A 36 11.61 -15.43 1.91
C ASP A 36 12.46 -14.31 1.33
N LYS A 37 13.61 -14.63 0.73
CA LYS A 37 14.49 -13.65 0.07
C LYS A 37 13.82 -12.87 -1.06
N GLN A 38 12.80 -13.43 -1.70
CA GLN A 38 12.05 -12.78 -2.79
C GLN A 38 10.85 -11.99 -2.25
N ARG A 39 10.22 -12.48 -1.18
CA ARG A 39 9.07 -11.82 -0.54
C ARG A 39 9.47 -10.64 0.36
N GLY A 40 10.61 -10.74 1.03
CA GLY A 40 11.08 -9.78 2.03
C GLY A 40 11.03 -8.32 1.56
N PRO A 41 11.64 -7.96 0.42
CA PRO A 41 11.59 -6.58 -0.08
C PRO A 41 10.17 -6.06 -0.36
N VAL A 42 9.25 -6.94 -0.78
CA VAL A 42 7.84 -6.56 -1.00
C VAL A 42 7.11 -6.38 0.33
N ILE A 43 7.40 -7.24 1.32
CA ILE A 43 6.86 -7.09 2.68
C ILE A 43 7.30 -5.75 3.28
N ASP A 44 8.58 -5.39 3.19
CA ASP A 44 9.11 -4.13 3.73
C ASP A 44 8.44 -2.93 3.05
N TYR A 45 8.35 -2.93 1.72
CA TYR A 45 7.64 -1.90 0.96
C TYR A 45 6.18 -1.74 1.43
N LEU A 46 5.46 -2.85 1.63
CA LEU A 46 4.06 -2.79 2.07
C LEU A 46 3.91 -2.34 3.53
N ARG A 47 4.89 -2.59 4.39
CA ARG A 47 4.89 -2.07 5.78
C ARG A 47 4.99 -0.56 5.78
N ASP A 48 5.92 -0.01 5.00
CA ASP A 48 6.09 1.43 4.87
C ASP A 48 4.85 2.08 4.25
N LEU A 49 4.29 1.44 3.22
CA LEU A 49 3.06 1.91 2.57
C LEU A 49 1.86 1.90 3.53
N GLU A 50 1.71 0.87 4.38
CA GLU A 50 0.64 0.85 5.38
C GLU A 50 0.83 1.94 6.45
N ALA A 51 2.07 2.15 6.90
CA ALA A 51 2.38 3.21 7.86
C ALA A 51 2.09 4.61 7.28
N LEU A 52 2.27 4.79 5.97
CA LEU A 52 1.90 6.03 5.27
C LEU A 52 0.38 6.15 5.14
N ALA A 53 -0.29 5.09 4.67
CA ALA A 53 -1.73 5.05 4.47
C ALA A 53 -2.50 5.34 5.78
N ARG A 54 -2.05 4.80 6.91
CA ARG A 54 -2.66 5.07 8.23
C ARG A 54 -2.58 6.54 8.65
N ARG A 55 -1.62 7.30 8.12
CA ARG A 55 -1.41 8.72 8.44
C ARG A 55 -2.08 9.66 7.45
N GLN A 56 -2.23 9.25 6.19
CA GLN A 56 -2.57 10.15 5.08
C GLN A 56 -3.79 9.70 4.26
N CYS A 57 -4.23 8.44 4.40
CA CYS A 57 -5.38 7.90 3.70
C CYS A 57 -6.59 7.85 4.64
N SER A 58 -7.70 8.44 4.20
CA SER A 58 -8.98 8.35 4.90
C SER A 58 -9.73 7.03 4.63
N SER A 59 -9.31 6.27 3.61
CA SER A 59 -9.95 5.00 3.23
C SER A 59 -9.44 3.84 4.08
N ARG A 60 -10.32 3.30 4.93
CA ARG A 60 -10.05 2.07 5.68
C ARG A 60 -9.85 0.87 4.76
N GLU A 61 -10.57 0.85 3.63
CA GLU A 61 -10.46 -0.20 2.63
C GLU A 61 -9.04 -0.25 2.04
N THR A 62 -8.47 0.90 1.66
CA THR A 62 -7.09 0.99 1.15
C THR A 62 -6.07 0.46 2.16
N VAL A 63 -6.20 0.84 3.44
CA VAL A 63 -5.35 0.31 4.52
C VAL A 63 -5.49 -1.20 4.66
N GLN A 64 -6.72 -1.73 4.57
CA GLN A 64 -6.99 -3.17 4.64
C GLN A 64 -6.42 -3.95 3.46
N ILE A 65 -6.47 -3.39 2.24
CA ILE A 65 -5.88 -4.00 1.05
C ILE A 65 -4.37 -4.17 1.24
N ILE A 66 -3.67 -3.11 1.70
CA ILE A 66 -2.23 -3.15 1.95
C ILE A 66 -1.90 -4.20 3.03
N ALA A 67 -2.62 -4.17 4.16
CA ALA A 67 -2.44 -5.13 5.25
C ALA A 67 -2.69 -6.58 4.81
N SER A 68 -3.68 -6.80 3.95
CA SER A 68 -3.99 -8.14 3.41
C SER A 68 -2.91 -8.62 2.45
N GLY A 69 -2.35 -7.72 1.63
CA GLY A 69 -1.18 -8.01 0.79
C GLY A 69 0.01 -8.52 1.61
N ARG A 70 0.34 -7.86 2.73
CA ARG A 70 1.39 -8.33 3.66
C ARG A 70 1.11 -9.73 4.20
N ARG A 71 -0.13 -9.95 4.66
CA ARG A 71 -0.56 -11.25 5.22
C ARG A 71 -0.47 -12.38 4.21
N LEU A 72 -0.77 -12.12 2.93
CA LEU A 72 -0.61 -13.10 1.84
C LEU A 72 0.87 -13.50 1.65
N LEU A 73 1.80 -12.59 1.93
CA LEU A 73 3.23 -12.88 1.87
C LEU A 73 3.79 -13.50 3.17
N GLY A 74 2.93 -13.67 4.18
CA GLY A 74 3.28 -14.30 5.46
C GLY A 74 3.58 -13.30 6.59
N ASP A 75 3.54 -11.99 6.33
CA ASP A 75 3.76 -10.98 7.35
C ASP A 75 2.47 -10.68 8.14
N ARG A 76 2.47 -11.06 9.42
CA ARG A 76 1.34 -10.85 10.35
C ARG A 76 1.61 -9.74 11.36
N SER A 77 2.72 -9.01 11.24
CA SER A 77 3.02 -7.91 12.14
C SER A 77 1.94 -6.83 12.07
N GLU A 78 1.58 -6.28 13.23
CA GLU A 78 0.72 -5.11 13.32
C GLU A 78 1.54 -3.86 12.97
N ILE A 79 0.94 -2.96 12.20
CA ILE A 79 1.57 -1.70 11.77
C ILE A 79 0.74 -0.54 12.30
N GLY A 80 1.44 0.43 12.90
CA GLY A 80 0.86 1.65 13.44
C GLY A 80 0.45 1.55 14.92
N PRO A 81 0.15 2.70 15.55
CA PRO A 81 -0.27 2.74 16.94
C PRO A 81 -1.64 2.06 17.13
N SER A 82 -1.81 1.41 18.29
CA SER A 82 -3.07 0.76 18.69
C SER A 82 -4.23 1.75 18.81
N ASP A 83 -3.95 3.05 18.97
CA ASP A 83 -4.94 4.13 19.18
C ASP A 83 -5.11 5.03 17.93
N GLY A 84 -5.10 4.43 16.74
CA GLY A 84 -5.28 5.15 15.48
C GLY A 84 -6.73 5.55 15.17
N PRO A 85 -6.98 6.35 14.12
CA PRO A 85 -8.31 6.81 13.72
C PRO A 85 -9.29 5.69 13.32
N PHE A 86 -8.83 4.45 13.29
CA PHE A 86 -9.60 3.25 12.92
C PHE A 86 -9.79 2.28 14.10
N THR A 87 -9.32 2.63 15.30
CA THR A 87 -9.49 1.86 16.53
C THR A 87 -10.91 2.01 17.05
N ARG A 88 -11.54 0.91 17.47
CA ARG A 88 -12.85 0.94 18.12
C ARG A 88 -12.68 1.44 19.55
N ALA A 89 -13.46 2.47 19.92
CA ALA A 89 -13.63 2.92 21.29
C ALA A 89 -14.23 1.83 22.19
#